data_AF-A0A9P5NKJ4-F1
#
_entry.id   AF-A0A9P5NKJ4-F1
#
_cell.length_a   1.000
_cell.length_b   1.000
_cell.length_c   1.000
_cell.angle_alpha   90.00
_cell.angle_beta   90.00
_cell.angle_gamma   90.00
#
_symmetry.space_group_name_H-M   'P 1'
#
loop_
_entity.id
_entity.type
_entity.pdbx_description
1 polymer ?
#
loop_
_entity_poly.entity_id
_entity_poly.type
_entity_poly.pdbx_seq_one_letter_code
_entity_poly.pdbx_strand_id
1 'polypeptide(L)'
;MEKQAEGESRFVKRLLLLVHRDRVEEALPSLLDDLWNLSKNWGREGVIDPFVEMYDLIFQMTVRVATCREIYGDRTAVIKLEKNFLNLEKTASAFSILFPWFPGPSQLGRLKSLIAIIKKFQQTAQQRRNASNVGKDGIDALIAEGDSDETIAGTLMGFMLAGTVNTGIMGECVMGLNQA
;
A
#
# COMPACT_ATOMS: atom_id res chain seq x y z
N MET A 1 1.46 28.27 5.51
CA MET A 1 0.89 27.95 4.18
C MET A 1 1.99 27.55 3.19
N GLU A 2 3.06 28.34 3.04
CA GLU A 2 4.18 28.01 2.13
C GLU A 2 4.89 26.67 2.43
N LYS A 3 5.26 26.41 3.70
CA LYS A 3 5.85 25.12 4.13
C LYS A 3 4.95 23.90 3.87
N GLN A 4 3.63 24.10 3.85
CA GLN A 4 2.67 23.02 3.59
C GLN A 4 2.63 22.69 2.09
N ALA A 5 2.57 23.72 1.24
CA ALA A 5 2.62 23.56 -0.21
C ALA A 5 3.93 22.92 -0.70
N GLU A 6 5.06 23.28 -0.09
CA GLU A 6 6.36 22.65 -0.36
C GLU A 6 6.38 21.16 0.02
N GLY A 7 5.81 20.81 1.18
CA GLY A 7 5.70 19.42 1.64
C GLY A 7 4.83 18.57 0.71
N GLU A 8 3.68 19.10 0.29
CA GLU A 8 2.79 18.46 -0.67
C GLU A 8 3.46 18.28 -2.04
N SER A 9 4.13 19.30 -2.56
CA SER A 9 4.89 19.20 -3.82
C SER A 9 5.97 18.12 -3.77
N ARG A 10 6.72 18.05 -2.66
CA ARG A 10 7.75 17.04 -2.48
C ARG A 10 7.17 15.63 -2.35
N PHE A 11 6.04 15.47 -1.66
CA PHE A 11 5.31 14.21 -1.59
C PHE A 11 4.84 13.76 -2.98
N VAL A 12 4.21 14.65 -3.76
CA VAL A 12 3.76 14.36 -5.13
C VAL A 12 4.93 13.93 -6.01
N LYS A 13 6.08 14.61 -5.94
CA LYS A 13 7.28 14.21 -6.68
C LYS A 13 7.69 12.77 -6.37
N ARG A 14 7.67 12.36 -5.09
CA ARG A 14 7.98 10.99 -4.70
C ARG A 14 6.96 9.97 -5.19
N LEU A 15 5.67 10.31 -5.17
CA LEU A 15 4.65 9.45 -5.77
C LEU A 15 4.92 9.23 -7.26
N LEU A 16 5.24 10.31 -7.98
CA LEU A 16 5.58 10.26 -9.41
C LEU A 16 6.84 9.44 -9.69
N LEU A 17 7.82 9.45 -8.78
CA LEU A 17 8.99 8.57 -8.88
C LEU A 17 8.59 7.10 -8.80
N LEU A 18 7.66 6.71 -7.93
CA LEU A 18 7.21 5.33 -7.80
C LEU A 18 6.45 4.83 -9.04
N VAL A 19 5.66 5.69 -9.66
CA VAL A 19 4.88 5.38 -10.88
C VAL A 19 5.55 5.82 -12.17
N HIS A 20 6.84 6.11 -12.11
CA HIS A 20 7.59 6.52 -13.31
C HIS A 20 7.46 5.46 -14.40
N ARG A 21 7.28 5.89 -15.65
CA ARG A 21 7.00 5.02 -16.80
C ARG A 21 7.92 3.80 -16.85
N ASP A 22 9.23 4.02 -16.78
CA ASP A 22 10.22 2.95 -16.90
C ASP A 22 10.06 1.88 -15.81
N ARG A 23 9.70 2.29 -14.59
CA ARG A 23 9.48 1.37 -13.47
C ARG A 23 8.21 0.56 -13.65
N VAL A 24 7.15 1.21 -14.12
CA VAL A 24 5.88 0.52 -14.42
C VAL A 24 6.07 -0.48 -15.56
N GLU A 25 6.81 -0.09 -16.60
CA GLU A 25 7.14 -0.95 -17.75
C GLU A 25 7.96 -2.17 -17.33
N GLU A 26 8.97 -1.98 -16.48
CA GLU A 26 9.75 -3.09 -15.89
C GLU A 26 8.92 -3.99 -14.95
N ALA A 27 8.00 -3.41 -14.17
CA ALA A 27 7.15 -4.14 -13.23
C ALA A 27 5.97 -4.86 -13.89
N LEU A 28 5.55 -4.44 -15.08
CA LEU A 28 4.32 -4.89 -15.75
C LEU A 28 4.20 -6.41 -15.89
N PRO A 29 5.23 -7.16 -16.35
CA PRO A 29 5.12 -8.61 -16.44
C PRO A 29 4.85 -9.26 -15.08
N SER A 30 5.54 -8.78 -14.04
CA SER A 30 5.36 -9.31 -12.69
C SER A 30 4.02 -8.91 -12.05
N LEU A 31 3.48 -7.74 -12.42
CA LEU A 31 2.13 -7.35 -12.01
C LEU A 31 1.10 -8.29 -12.63
N LEU A 32 1.22 -8.60 -13.92
CA LEU A 32 0.35 -9.56 -14.60
C LEU A 32 0.47 -10.98 -14.02
N ASP A 33 1.68 -11.39 -13.64
CA ASP A 33 1.90 -12.67 -12.95
C ASP A 33 1.21 -12.69 -11.58
N ASP A 34 1.27 -11.60 -10.81
CA ASP A 34 0.58 -11.49 -9.52
C ASP A 34 -0.94 -11.57 -9.72
N LEU A 35 -1.50 -10.87 -10.72
CA LEU A 35 -2.92 -10.97 -11.10
C LEU A 35 -3.30 -12.43 -11.40
N TRP A 36 -2.53 -13.07 -12.26
CA TRP A 36 -2.77 -14.45 -12.67
C TRP A 36 -2.72 -15.40 -11.46
N ASN A 37 -1.72 -15.25 -10.59
CA ASN A 37 -1.56 -16.11 -9.43
C ASN A 37 -2.66 -15.92 -8.39
N LEU A 38 -3.14 -14.69 -8.18
CA LEU A 38 -4.29 -14.44 -7.32
C LEU A 38 -5.58 -15.02 -7.89
N SER A 39 -5.81 -14.84 -9.20
CA SER A 39 -7.02 -15.34 -9.86
C SER A 39 -7.18 -16.87 -9.79
N LYS A 40 -6.07 -17.62 -9.67
CA LYS A 40 -6.12 -19.08 -9.47
C LYS A 40 -6.84 -19.48 -8.20
N ASN A 41 -6.87 -18.61 -7.18
CA ASN A 41 -7.53 -18.89 -5.91
C ASN A 41 -9.06 -18.76 -5.99
N TRP A 42 -9.59 -18.12 -7.04
CA TRP A 42 -11.03 -17.89 -7.22
C TRP A 42 -11.79 -19.13 -7.73
N GLY A 43 -11.09 -20.18 -8.12
CA GLY A 43 -11.69 -21.36 -8.74
C GLY A 43 -11.99 -21.16 -10.23
N ARG A 44 -12.61 -22.17 -10.87
CA ARG A 44 -12.97 -22.12 -12.30
C ARG A 44 -14.36 -21.57 -12.56
N GLU A 45 -15.25 -21.70 -11.57
CA GLU A 45 -16.64 -21.27 -11.59
C GLU A 45 -17.08 -20.96 -10.15
N GLY A 46 -18.06 -20.06 -9.98
CA GLY A 46 -18.60 -19.72 -8.66
C GLY A 46 -18.96 -18.25 -8.54
N VAL A 47 -19.15 -17.82 -7.28
CA VAL A 47 -19.41 -16.42 -6.91
C VAL A 47 -18.18 -15.91 -6.18
N ILE A 48 -17.66 -14.77 -6.62
CA ILE A 48 -16.59 -14.03 -5.92
C ILE A 48 -17.20 -12.82 -5.23
N ASP A 49 -16.58 -12.39 -4.12
CA ASP A 49 -16.83 -11.07 -3.55
C ASP A 49 -15.87 -10.08 -4.23
N PRO A 50 -16.35 -9.23 -5.16
CA PRO A 50 -15.49 -8.32 -5.88
C PRO A 50 -14.82 -7.28 -4.98
N PHE A 51 -15.40 -6.96 -3.81
CA PHE A 51 -14.82 -5.99 -2.88
C PHE A 51 -13.59 -6.58 -2.18
N VAL A 52 -13.67 -7.85 -1.77
CA VAL A 52 -12.55 -8.54 -1.12
C VAL A 52 -11.46 -8.87 -2.14
N GLU A 53 -11.83 -9.53 -3.24
CA GLU A 53 -10.85 -10.05 -4.19
C GLU A 53 -10.12 -8.94 -4.95
N MET A 54 -10.79 -7.83 -5.26
CA MET A 54 -10.10 -6.68 -5.88
C MET A 54 -9.22 -5.93 -4.90
N TYR A 55 -9.64 -5.81 -3.63
CA TYR A 55 -8.80 -5.18 -2.64
C TYR A 55 -7.49 -5.93 -2.50
N ASP A 56 -7.52 -7.25 -2.33
CA ASP A 56 -6.33 -8.11 -2.25
C ASP A 56 -5.39 -7.93 -3.45
N LEU A 57 -5.98 -7.87 -4.64
CA LEU A 57 -5.29 -7.73 -5.91
C LEU A 57 -4.63 -6.36 -6.04
N ILE A 58 -5.39 -5.29 -5.82
CA ILE A 58 -4.90 -3.90 -5.89
C ILE A 58 -3.85 -3.68 -4.80
N PHE A 59 -4.07 -4.22 -3.61
CA PHE A 59 -3.12 -4.14 -2.50
C PHE A 59 -1.79 -4.80 -2.87
N GLN A 60 -1.82 -6.03 -3.38
CA GLN A 60 -0.62 -6.75 -3.84
C GLN A 60 0.14 -5.97 -4.91
N MET A 61 -0.56 -5.46 -5.93
CA MET A 61 0.04 -4.66 -7.00
C MET A 61 0.68 -3.37 -6.45
N THR A 62 -0.02 -2.68 -5.55
CA THR A 62 0.45 -1.43 -4.94
C THR A 62 1.71 -1.68 -4.08
N VAL A 63 1.73 -2.78 -3.31
CA VAL A 63 2.91 -3.20 -2.54
C VAL A 63 4.08 -3.51 -3.48
N ARG A 64 3.85 -4.18 -4.62
CA ARG A 64 4.90 -4.50 -5.59
C ARG A 64 5.54 -3.24 -6.17
N VAL A 65 4.74 -2.25 -6.56
CA VAL A 65 5.25 -0.99 -7.13
C VAL A 65 6.01 -0.17 -6.09
N ALA A 66 5.47 -0.08 -4.87
CA ALA A 66 5.97 0.83 -3.85
C ALA A 66 7.17 0.29 -3.08
N THR A 67 7.17 -1.01 -2.77
CA THR A 67 8.09 -1.60 -1.79
C THR A 67 9.23 -2.34 -2.47
N CYS A 68 9.69 -3.46 -1.91
CA CYS A 68 10.77 -4.29 -2.40
C CYS A 68 10.43 -5.78 -2.27
N ARG A 69 11.24 -6.61 -2.93
CA ARG A 69 10.98 -8.05 -3.07
C ARG A 69 10.81 -8.78 -1.75
N GLU A 70 11.52 -8.34 -0.72
CA GLU A 70 11.47 -8.89 0.63
C GLU A 70 10.10 -8.66 1.30
N ILE A 71 9.32 -7.68 0.84
CA ILE A 71 7.93 -7.48 1.26
C ILE A 71 6.98 -8.16 0.29
N TYR A 72 6.98 -7.77 -0.99
CA TYR A 72 5.95 -8.23 -1.94
C TYR A 72 6.06 -9.73 -2.28
N GLY A 73 7.27 -10.31 -2.15
CA GLY A 73 7.53 -11.72 -2.39
C GLY A 73 7.16 -12.63 -1.23
N ASP A 74 6.95 -12.11 -0.03
CA ASP A 74 6.46 -12.86 1.13
C ASP A 74 4.96 -12.63 1.30
N ARG A 75 4.15 -13.60 0.84
CA ARG A 75 2.68 -13.53 0.95
C ARG A 75 2.21 -13.36 2.40
N THR A 76 2.92 -13.90 3.38
CA THR A 76 2.57 -13.74 4.79
C THR A 76 2.82 -12.30 5.25
N ALA A 77 3.90 -11.67 4.79
CA ALA A 77 4.17 -10.27 5.05
C ALA A 77 3.11 -9.36 4.41
N VAL A 78 2.73 -9.62 3.17
CA VAL A 78 1.67 -8.87 2.48
C VAL A 78 0.34 -8.97 3.22
N ILE A 79 -0.13 -10.19 3.55
CA ILE A 79 -1.40 -10.39 4.28
C ILE A 79 -1.39 -9.67 5.64
N LYS A 80 -0.26 -9.68 6.35
CA LYS A 80 -0.14 -8.95 7.63
C LYS A 80 -0.19 -7.45 7.42
N LEU A 81 0.46 -6.95 6.36
CA LEU A 81 0.46 -5.54 6.01
C LEU A 81 -0.95 -5.08 5.65
N GLU A 82 -1.62 -5.83 4.78
CA GLU A 82 -3.01 -5.63 4.35
C GLU A 82 -3.97 -5.54 5.53
N LYS A 83 -3.91 -6.50 6.47
CA LYS A 83 -4.72 -6.45 7.70
C LYS A 83 -4.49 -5.18 8.52
N ASN A 84 -3.25 -4.69 8.59
CA ASN A 84 -2.96 -3.43 9.27
C ASN A 84 -3.56 -2.24 8.52
N PHE A 85 -3.50 -2.21 7.18
CA PHE A 85 -4.12 -1.17 6.37
C PHE A 85 -5.64 -1.17 6.47
N LEU A 86 -6.29 -2.33 6.36
CA LEU A 86 -7.73 -2.48 6.59
C LEU A 86 -8.14 -1.98 7.98
N ASN A 87 -7.32 -2.20 9.00
CA ASN A 87 -7.60 -1.66 10.34
C ASN A 87 -7.51 -0.13 10.40
N LEU A 88 -6.64 0.50 9.60
CA LEU A 88 -6.58 1.96 9.48
C LEU A 88 -7.79 2.52 8.72
N GLU A 89 -8.19 1.86 7.64
CA GLU A 89 -9.29 2.28 6.77
C GLU A 89 -10.67 2.13 7.43
N LYS A 90 -10.84 1.18 8.35
CA LYS A 90 -12.07 1.07 9.15
C LYS A 90 -12.44 2.45 9.71
N THR A 91 -13.64 2.95 9.41
CA THR A 91 -14.16 4.24 9.88
C THR A 91 -14.39 4.26 11.40
N ALA A 92 -14.34 5.46 11.99
CA ALA A 92 -14.63 5.70 13.41
C ALA A 92 -15.93 4.96 13.80
N SER A 93 -15.88 4.13 14.86
CA SER A 93 -17.11 3.49 15.33
C SER A 93 -18.07 4.57 15.83
N ALA A 94 -19.37 4.31 15.86
CA ALA A 94 -20.36 5.25 16.42
C ALA A 94 -19.94 5.76 17.82
N PHE A 95 -19.28 4.91 18.61
CA PHE A 95 -18.69 5.28 19.89
C PHE A 95 -17.54 6.30 19.79
N SER A 96 -16.67 6.19 18.80
CA SER A 96 -15.58 7.16 18.54
C SER A 96 -16.10 8.53 18.10
N ILE A 97 -17.28 8.58 17.46
CA ILE A 97 -17.95 9.83 17.07
C ILE A 97 -18.59 10.49 18.29
N LEU A 98 -19.25 9.70 19.14
CA LEU A 98 -19.93 10.20 20.35
C LEU A 98 -18.96 10.56 21.48
N PHE A 99 -17.81 9.87 21.57
CA PHE A 99 -16.82 10.05 22.64
C PHE A 99 -15.39 10.20 22.07
N PRO A 100 -15.09 11.30 21.34
CA PRO A 100 -13.81 11.48 20.65
C PRO A 100 -12.59 11.56 21.58
N TRP A 101 -12.78 11.95 22.85
CA TRP A 101 -11.70 12.00 23.85
C TRP A 101 -11.41 10.65 24.51
N PHE A 102 -12.26 9.64 24.32
CA PHE A 102 -12.06 8.32 24.91
C PHE A 102 -11.29 7.43 23.93
N PRO A 103 -10.08 6.96 24.28
CA PRO A 103 -9.29 6.06 23.44
C PRO A 103 -9.92 4.67 23.44
N GLY A 104 -11.01 4.52 22.70
CA GLY A 104 -11.73 3.27 22.56
C GLY A 104 -10.83 2.17 21.97
N PRO A 105 -11.17 0.89 22.17
CA PRO A 105 -10.39 -0.24 21.64
C PRO A 105 -10.09 -0.15 20.13
N SER A 106 -11.02 0.41 19.36
CA SER A 106 -10.85 0.68 17.92
C SER A 106 -9.72 1.67 17.63
N GLN A 107 -9.61 2.74 18.42
CA GLN A 107 -8.55 3.76 18.27
C GLN A 107 -7.17 3.18 18.62
N LEU A 108 -7.10 2.36 19.67
CA LEU A 108 -5.87 1.65 20.05
C LEU A 108 -5.43 0.65 18.97
N GLY A 109 -6.37 -0.10 18.39
CA GLY A 109 -6.11 -1.01 17.27
C GLY A 109 -5.55 -0.29 16.03
N ARG A 110 -6.09 0.89 15.71
CA ARG A 110 -5.56 1.75 14.63
C ARG A 110 -4.15 2.22 14.93
N LEU A 111 -3.91 2.77 16.13
CA LEU A 111 -2.59 3.25 16.51
C LEU A 111 -1.54 2.13 16.46
N LYS A 112 -1.90 0.94 16.95
CA LYS A 112 -1.04 -0.25 16.85
C LYS A 112 -0.74 -0.63 15.40
N SER A 113 -1.74 -0.58 14.53
CA SER A 113 -1.58 -0.89 13.09
C SER A 113 -0.69 0.15 12.40
N LEU A 114 -0.88 1.44 12.71
CA LEU A 114 -0.05 2.53 12.23
C LEU A 114 1.42 2.35 12.61
N ILE A 115 1.69 2.11 13.89
CA ILE A 115 3.04 1.88 14.40
C ILE A 115 3.67 0.65 13.72
N ALA A 116 2.91 -0.43 13.53
CA ALA A 116 3.39 -1.64 12.88
C ALA A 116 3.79 -1.38 11.41
N ILE A 117 2.99 -0.61 10.66
CA ILE A 117 3.27 -0.24 9.27
C ILE A 117 4.52 0.64 9.17
N ILE A 118 4.55 1.75 9.93
CA ILE A 118 5.68 2.70 9.92
C ILE A 118 6.97 1.95 10.26
N LYS A 119 6.96 1.16 11.34
CA LYS A 119 8.12 0.40 11.77
C LYS A 119 8.58 -0.58 10.70
N LYS A 120 7.65 -1.29 10.04
CA LYS A 120 7.98 -2.24 8.97
C LYS A 120 8.66 -1.52 7.80
N PHE A 121 8.15 -0.37 7.36
CA PHE A 121 8.75 0.39 6.27
C PHE A 121 10.12 0.98 6.63
N GLN A 122 10.27 1.56 7.83
CA GLN A 122 11.55 2.07 8.30
C GLN A 122 12.60 0.97 8.38
N GLN A 123 12.25 -0.19 8.98
CA GLN A 123 13.15 -1.34 9.03
C GLN A 123 13.57 -1.82 7.65
N THR A 124 12.63 -1.81 6.70
CA THR A 124 12.91 -2.21 5.32
C THR A 124 13.82 -1.20 4.64
N ALA A 125 13.56 0.11 4.77
CA ALA A 125 14.42 1.16 4.23
C ALA A 125 15.85 1.04 4.78
N GLN A 126 15.99 0.84 6.10
CA GLN A 126 17.28 0.67 6.75
C GLN A 126 18.02 -0.60 6.26
N GLN A 127 17.31 -1.71 6.10
CA GLN A 127 17.88 -2.94 5.55
C GLN A 127 18.38 -2.75 4.12
N ARG A 128 17.59 -2.06 3.27
CA ARG A 128 17.94 -1.80 1.87
C ARG A 128 19.13 -0.85 1.73
N ARG A 129 19.26 0.17 2.60
CA ARG A 129 20.45 1.04 2.61
C ARG A 129 21.74 0.28 2.91
N ASN A 130 21.67 -0.72 3.78
CA ASN A 130 22.82 -1.50 4.20
C ASN A 130 23.09 -2.71 3.27
N ALA A 131 22.21 -2.96 2.30
CA ALA A 131 22.36 -4.07 1.37
C ALA A 131 23.47 -3.77 0.36
N SER A 132 24.28 -4.78 0.03
CA SER A 132 25.35 -4.67 -0.98
C SER A 132 24.81 -4.58 -2.41
N ASN A 133 23.57 -5.04 -2.63
CA ASN A 133 22.90 -5.01 -3.92
C ASN A 133 21.72 -4.03 -3.86
N VAL A 134 21.92 -2.83 -4.41
CA VAL A 134 20.82 -1.89 -4.62
C VAL A 134 19.97 -2.42 -5.77
N GLY A 135 18.75 -2.84 -5.47
CA GLY A 135 17.80 -3.28 -6.50
C GLY A 135 17.21 -2.10 -7.27
N LYS A 136 16.21 -2.42 -8.11
CA LYS A 136 15.38 -1.43 -8.82
C LYS A 136 14.00 -1.28 -8.17
N ASP A 137 13.85 -1.69 -6.91
CA ASP A 137 12.57 -1.70 -6.22
C ASP A 137 12.11 -0.25 -5.88
N GLY A 138 10.83 -0.07 -5.55
CA GLY A 138 10.23 1.26 -5.35
C GLY A 138 10.90 2.02 -4.21
N ILE A 139 11.17 1.30 -3.13
CA ILE A 139 11.87 1.84 -1.97
C ILE A 139 13.31 2.29 -2.31
N ASP A 140 13.97 1.64 -3.26
CA ASP A 140 15.35 1.97 -3.65
C ASP A 140 15.41 3.31 -4.37
N ALA A 141 14.38 3.65 -5.17
CA ALA A 141 14.29 4.95 -5.81
C ALA A 141 14.20 6.08 -4.77
N LEU A 142 13.42 5.88 -3.71
CA LEU A 142 13.33 6.87 -2.62
C LEU A 142 14.63 6.97 -1.82
N ILE A 143 15.34 5.85 -1.63
CA ILE A 143 16.68 5.84 -1.02
C ILE A 143 17.69 6.61 -1.88
N ALA A 144 17.64 6.42 -3.20
CA ALA A 144 18.55 7.07 -4.15
C ALA A 144 18.37 8.60 -4.19
N GLU A 145 17.15 9.10 -3.96
CA GLU A 145 16.87 10.53 -3.78
C GLU A 145 17.41 11.11 -2.46
N GLY A 146 17.95 10.27 -1.56
CA GLY A 146 18.50 10.71 -0.28
C GLY A 146 17.43 10.98 0.79
N ASP A 147 16.20 10.50 0.61
CA ASP A 147 15.15 10.63 1.63
C ASP A 147 15.54 9.90 2.92
N SER A 148 15.04 10.35 4.09
CA SER A 148 15.21 9.66 5.37
C SER A 148 14.27 8.45 5.52
N ASP A 149 14.55 7.54 6.44
CA ASP A 149 13.71 6.35 6.65
C ASP A 149 12.28 6.71 7.08
N GLU A 150 12.10 7.77 7.88
CA GLU A 150 10.78 8.30 8.26
C GLU A 150 10.04 8.84 7.03
N THR A 151 10.76 9.55 6.16
CA THR A 151 10.21 10.17 4.95
C THR A 151 9.78 9.10 3.95
N ILE A 152 10.59 8.05 3.79
CA ILE A 152 10.27 6.88 2.98
C ILE A 152 9.04 6.19 3.55
N ALA A 153 9.00 5.89 4.84
CA ALA A 153 7.87 5.23 5.47
C ALA A 153 6.55 6.02 5.31
N GLY A 154 6.59 7.34 5.50
CA GLY A 154 5.44 8.22 5.27
C GLY A 154 5.00 8.25 3.81
N THR A 155 5.97 8.28 2.88
CA THR A 155 5.69 8.25 1.43
C THR A 155 5.04 6.94 1.02
N LEU A 156 5.59 5.79 1.45
CA LEU A 156 5.03 4.47 1.18
C LEU A 156 3.63 4.31 1.75
N MET A 157 3.41 4.78 2.99
CA MET A 157 2.09 4.78 3.61
C MET A 157 1.08 5.61 2.81
N GLY A 158 1.45 6.84 2.43
CA GLY A 158 0.60 7.72 1.64
C GLY A 158 0.32 7.16 0.24
N PHE A 159 1.34 6.61 -0.43
CA PHE A 159 1.20 5.94 -1.72
C PHE A 159 0.23 4.77 -1.64
N MET A 160 0.37 3.92 -0.62
CA MET A 160 -0.50 2.76 -0.45
C MET A 160 -1.94 3.16 -0.17
N LEU A 161 -2.19 4.10 0.74
CA LEU A 161 -3.54 4.60 1.00
C LEU A 161 -4.17 5.22 -0.25
N ALA A 162 -3.42 6.00 -1.02
CA ALA A 162 -3.91 6.60 -2.26
C ALA A 162 -4.19 5.53 -3.34
N GLY A 163 -3.35 4.50 -3.43
CA GLY A 163 -3.45 3.42 -4.40
C GLY A 163 -4.61 2.45 -4.11
N THR A 164 -4.83 2.07 -2.84
CA THR A 164 -5.84 1.08 -2.46
C THR A 164 -7.24 1.67 -2.42
N VAL A 165 -7.41 2.85 -1.80
CA VAL A 165 -8.74 3.45 -1.58
C VAL A 165 -9.37 3.90 -2.90
N ASN A 166 -8.63 4.57 -3.77
CA ASN A 166 -9.20 5.09 -5.02
C ASN A 166 -9.39 4.00 -6.08
N THR A 167 -8.47 3.03 -6.14
CA THR A 167 -8.52 1.99 -7.18
C THR A 167 -9.49 0.88 -6.84
N GLY A 168 -9.66 0.55 -5.54
CA GLY A 168 -10.64 -0.44 -5.07
C GLY A 168 -12.05 -0.07 -5.51
N ILE A 169 -12.47 1.15 -5.18
CA ILE A 169 -13.79 1.69 -5.54
C ILE A 169 -13.99 1.72 -7.06
N MET A 170 -12.97 2.08 -7.86
CA MET A 170 -13.09 2.09 -9.31
C MET A 170 -13.17 0.67 -9.92
N GLY A 171 -12.39 -0.27 -9.40
CA GLY A 171 -12.42 -1.67 -9.84
C GLY A 171 -13.77 -2.34 -9.55
N GLU A 172 -14.33 -2.06 -8.37
CA GLU A 172 -15.66 -2.49 -7.96
C GLU A 172 -16.74 -1.98 -8.92
N CYS A 173 -16.75 -0.67 -9.20
CA CYS A 173 -17.70 -0.06 -10.12
C CYS A 173 -17.67 -0.70 -11.52
N VAL A 174 -16.49 -0.95 -12.08
CA VAL A 174 -16.36 -1.53 -13.43
C VAL A 174 -16.90 -2.96 -13.48
N MET A 175 -16.67 -3.79 -12.46
CA MET A 175 -17.19 -5.15 -12.45
C MET A 175 -18.68 -5.21 -12.14
N GLY A 176 -19.20 -4.32 -11.29
CA GLY A 176 -20.64 -4.21 -11.02
C GLY A 176 -21.45 -3.82 -12.25
N LEU A 177 -20.89 -2.99 -13.14
CA LEU A 177 -21.52 -2.61 -14.40
C LEU A 177 -21.63 -3.75 -15.42
N ASN A 178 -20.82 -4.81 -15.28
CA ASN A 178 -20.83 -5.95 -16.19
C ASN A 178 -21.75 -7.10 -15.71
N GLN A 179 -22.47 -6.88 -14.59
CA GLN A 179 -23.47 -7.81 -14.03
C GLN A 179 -24.91 -7.25 -14.09
N ALA A 180 -25.11 -6.08 -14.71
CA ALA A 180 -26.43 -5.44 -14.91
C ALA A 180 -26.80 -5.40 -16.39
#